data_AF-A0A7H9BWA8-F1
#
_entry.id   AF-A0A7H9BWA8-F1
#
_cell.length_a   1.000
_cell.length_b   1.000
_cell.length_c   1.000
_cell.angle_alpha   90.00
_cell.angle_beta   90.00
_cell.angle_gamma   90.00
#
_symmetry.space_group_name_H-M   'P 1'
#
loop_
_entity.id
_entity.type
_entity.pdbx_description
1 polymer ?
#
loop_
_entity_poly.entity_id
_entity_poly.type
_entity_poly.pdbx_seq_one_letter_code
_entity_poly.pdbx_strand_id
1 'polypeptide(L)' 'MTKRVALTDALSGVTEIFAQPPWRLDGIRHFQNGDLVKLVHDDGTVRLVPVRPCTSGLFERFRDW' A
#
# COMPACT_ATOMS: atom_id res chain seq x y z
N MET A 1 -4.00 -6.30 17.50
CA MET A 1 -4.40 -4.94 17.10
C MET A 1 -4.54 -4.91 15.60
N THR A 2 -5.61 -4.33 15.06
CA THR A 2 -5.81 -4.19 13.61
C THR A 2 -5.08 -2.94 13.14
N LYS A 3 -3.97 -3.11 12.41
CA LYS A 3 -3.25 -1.97 11.81
C LYS A 3 -3.99 -1.54 10.55
N ARG A 4 -4.03 -0.23 10.29
CA ARG A 4 -4.67 0.34 9.09
C ARG A 4 -3.71 1.30 8.39
N VAL A 5 -3.66 1.22 7.07
CA VAL A 5 -2.86 2.11 6.23
C VAL A 5 -3.75 2.67 5.14
N ALA A 6 -3.76 4.00 5.03
CA ALA A 6 -4.37 4.70 3.93
C ALA A 6 -3.36 4.83 2.78
N LEU A 7 -3.75 4.38 1.59
CA LEU A 7 -2.99 4.57 0.36
C LEU A 7 -3.82 5.40 -0.61
N THR A 8 -3.18 6.39 -1.20
CA THR A 8 -3.77 7.19 -2.28
C THR A 8 -3.17 6.71 -3.59
N ASP A 9 -4.05 6.23 -4.48
CA ASP A 9 -3.67 5.82 -5.82
C ASP A 9 -3.22 7.06 -6.62
N ALA A 10 -2.01 7.01 -7.15
CA ALA A 10 -1.37 8.12 -7.84
C ALA A 10 -2.06 8.51 -9.16
N LEU A 11 -2.75 7.56 -9.79
CA LEU A 11 -3.38 7.71 -11.10
C LEU A 11 -4.80 8.29 -10.97
N SER A 12 -5.60 7.72 -10.07
CA SER A 12 -7.00 8.11 -9.84
C SER A 12 -7.18 9.18 -8.77
N GLY A 13 -6.20 9.36 -7.89
CA GLY A 13 -6.30 10.24 -6.71
C GLY A 13 -7.19 9.69 -5.60
N VAL A 14 -7.76 8.49 -5.77
CA VAL A 14 -8.64 7.87 -4.77
C VAL A 14 -7.81 7.36 -3.60
N THR A 15 -8.27 7.64 -2.38
CA THR A 15 -7.66 7.12 -1.16
C THR A 15 -8.48 5.96 -0.61
N GLU A 16 -7.83 4.82 -0.43
CA GLU A 16 -8.41 3.61 0.15
C GLU A 16 -7.71 3.28 1.47
N ILE A 17 -8.46 2.73 2.42
CA ILE A 17 -7.94 2.29 3.72
C ILE A 17 -7.89 0.77 3.74
N PHE A 18 -6.69 0.24 3.91
CA PHE A 18 -6.43 -1.18 4.06
C PHE A 18 -6.26 -1.52 5.53
N ALA A 19 -6.62 -2.74 5.93
CA ALA A 19 -6.51 -3.23 7.30
C ALA A 19 -5.81 -4.60 7.33
N GLN A 20 -5.02 -4.83 8.38
CA GLN A 20 -4.37 -6.11 8.64
C GLN A 20 -4.84 -6.70 9.98
N PRO A 21 -5.36 -7.94 9.97
CA PRO A 21 -5.89 -8.68 8.81
C PRO A 21 -7.11 -7.95 8.18
N PRO A 22 -7.54 -8.30 6.95
CA PRO A 22 -7.12 -9.44 6.11
C PRO A 22 -6.06 -9.14 5.02
N TRP A 23 -5.59 -7.89 4.91
CA TRP A 23 -4.58 -7.54 3.90
C TRP A 23 -3.16 -7.76 4.43
N ARG A 24 -2.33 -8.40 3.63
CA ARG A 24 -0.90 -8.59 3.86
C ARG A 24 -0.09 -7.81 2.83
N LEU A 25 1.01 -7.21 3.26
CA LEU A 25 1.96 -6.58 2.37
C LEU A 25 2.80 -7.66 1.70
N ASP A 26 2.70 -7.78 0.37
CA ASP A 26 3.54 -8.68 -0.42
C ASP A 26 4.85 -8.00 -0.84
N GLY A 27 4.81 -6.69 -1.08
CA GLY A 27 6.02 -5.90 -1.31
C GLY A 27 5.76 -4.48 -1.76
N ILE A 28 6.83 -3.68 -1.74
CA ILE A 28 6.88 -2.32 -2.26
C ILE A 28 7.99 -2.28 -3.33
N ARG A 29 7.66 -1.85 -4.54
CA ARG A 29 8.66 -1.61 -5.60
C ARG A 29 8.82 -0.13 -5.86
N HIS A 30 10.07 0.31 -5.96
CA HIS A 30 10.42 1.67 -6.34
C HIS A 30 10.61 1.80 -7.84
N PHE A 31 10.05 2.86 -8.40
CA PHE A 31 10.27 3.31 -9.77
C PHE A 31 10.73 4.77 -9.74
N GLN A 32 11.36 5.22 -10.83
CA GLN A 32 11.82 6.62 -10.94
C GLN A 32 10.70 7.65 -10.73
N ASN A 33 9.47 7.29 -11.08
CA ASN A 33 8.29 8.16 -11.03
C ASN A 33 7.28 7.78 -9.94
N GLY A 34 7.68 7.01 -8.91
CA GLY A 34 6.80 6.64 -7.80
C GLY A 34 7.01 5.21 -7.31
N ASP A 35 6.19 4.82 -6.33
CA ASP A 35 6.26 3.50 -5.71
C ASP A 35 5.03 2.67 -6.08
N LEU A 36 5.15 1.36 -6.08
CA LEU A 36 4.02 0.44 -6.24
C LEU A 36 3.92 -0.45 -5.01
N VAL A 37 2.80 -0.34 -4.30
CA VAL A 37 2.48 -1.20 -3.17
C VAL A 37 1.65 -2.38 -3.66
N LYS A 38 2.09 -3.60 -3.35
CA LYS A 38 1.33 -4.83 -3.61
C LYS A 38 0.78 -5.40 -2.31
N LEU A 39 -0.54 -5.46 -2.21
CA LEU A 39 -1.27 -6.06 -1.10
C LEU A 39 -1.97 -7.34 -1.56
N VAL A 40 -1.98 -8.35 -0.71
CA VAL A 40 -2.66 -9.63 -0.94
C VAL A 40 -3.64 -9.87 0.19
N HIS A 41 -4.90 -10.10 -0.16
CA HIS A 41 -5.95 -10.44 0.76
C HIS A 41 -5.94 -11.95 1.05
N ASP A 42 -6.49 -12.36 2.19
CA ASP A 42 -6.54 -13.78 2.58
C ASP A 42 -7.40 -14.65 1.65
N ASP A 43 -8.31 -14.06 0.87
CA ASP A 43 -9.07 -14.76 -0.19
C ASP A 43 -8.31 -14.89 -1.53
N GLY A 44 -7.07 -14.40 -1.60
CA GLY A 44 -6.24 -14.40 -2.81
C GLY A 44 -6.39 -13.16 -3.69
N THR A 45 -7.26 -12.21 -3.35
CA THR A 45 -7.38 -10.94 -4.08
C THR A 45 -6.08 -10.14 -3.98
N VAL A 46 -5.61 -9.64 -5.12
CA VAL A 46 -4.40 -8.81 -5.20
C VAL A 46 -4.76 -7.37 -5.52
N ARG A 47 -4.18 -6.42 -4.77
CA ARG A 47 -4.26 -4.98 -5.03
C ARG A 47 -2.88 -4.42 -5.32
N LEU A 48 -2.78 -3.70 -6.42
CA LEU A 48 -1.60 -2.95 -6.83
C LEU A 48 -1.95 -1.47 -6.75
N VAL A 49 -1.34 -0.75 -5.82
CA VAL A 49 -1.61 0.66 -5.60
C VAL A 49 -0.36 1.47 -5.96
N PRO A 50 -0.34 2.16 -7.11
CA PRO A 50 0.72 3.10 -7.43
C PRO A 50 0.62 4.31 -6.49
N VAL A 51 1.74 4.74 -5.92
CA VAL A 51 1.84 5.82 -4.94
C VAL A 51 2.82 6.86 -5.48
N ARG A 52 2.49 8.14 -5.33
CA ARG A 52 3.30 9.22 -5.91
C ARG A 52 4.72 9.26 -5.30
N PRO A 53 5.73 9.62 -6.12
CA PRO A 53 7.06 9.90 -5.62
C PRO A 53 6.97 11.07 -4.63
N CYS A 54 7.74 11.01 -3.55
CA CYS A 54 7.68 11.93 -2.39
C CYS A 54 6.55 11.65 -1.37
N THR A 55 5.89 10.49 -1.40
CA THR A 55 5.08 10.05 -0.25
C THR A 55 6.02 9.64 0.88
N SER A 56 6.45 10.62 1.68
CA SER A 56 7.35 10.39 2.80
C SER A 56 6.79 9.34 3.75
N GLY A 57 7.67 8.44 4.19
CA GLY A 57 7.35 7.42 5.18
C GLY A 57 6.48 6.29 4.66
N LEU A 58 6.47 5.96 3.37
CA LEU A 58 5.76 4.78 2.86
C LEU A 58 6.21 3.50 3.60
N PHE A 59 7.52 3.26 3.68
CA PHE A 59 8.07 2.17 4.48
C PHE A 59 7.76 2.28 5.98
N GLU A 60 7.74 3.50 6.52
CA GLU A 60 7.39 3.76 7.92
C GLU A 60 5.94 3.39 8.24
N ARG A 61 5.01 3.71 7.35
CA ARG A 61 3.59 3.33 7.47
C ARG A 61 3.44 1.80 7.54
N PHE A 62 4.31 1.07 6.85
CA PHE A 62 4.35 -0.39 6.85
C PHE A 62 5.36 -1.01 7.84
N ARG A 63 6.06 -0.25 8.70
CA ARG A 63 7.17 -0.72 9.57
C ARG A 63 6.84 -1.88 10.54
N ASP A 64 5.55 -2.15 10.74
CA ASP A 64 5.02 -3.21 11.63
C ASP A 64 3.78 -3.87 11.00
N TRP A 65 3.76 -3.93 9.67
CA TRP A 65 2.74 -4.63 8.89
C TRP A 65 3.25 -6.03 8.53
#